data_AF-A0A9D9BY76-F1
#
_entry.id   AF-A0A9D9BY76-F1
#
_cell.length_a   1.000
_cell.length_b   1.000
_cell.length_c   1.000
_cell.angle_alpha   90.00
_cell.angle_beta   90.00
_cell.angle_gamma   90.00
#
_symmetry.space_group_name_H-M   'P 1'
#
loop_
_entity.id
_entity.type
_entity.pdbx_description
1 polymer ?
#
loop_
_entity_poly.entity_id
_entity_poly.type
_entity_poly.pdbx_seq_one_letter_code
_entity_poly.pdbx_strand_id
1 'polypeptide(L)'
;MERLKTNKRKIHRKITAISAIPLLITIVSGTIYSILQPLGVDAFWLIKWHTGNFGIINLQPFYSIFLGIASITSIISGVKLLQKES
;
A
#
# COMPACT_ATOMS: atom_id res chain seq x y z
N MET A 1 33.49 -7.50 -15.36
CA MET A 1 32.29 -7.33 -14.51
C MET A 1 31.51 -6.14 -15.00
N GLU A 2 30.47 -6.38 -15.80
CA GLU A 2 29.58 -5.34 -16.32
C GLU A 2 28.80 -4.74 -15.14
N ARG A 3 29.00 -3.44 -14.85
CA ARG A 3 28.20 -2.76 -13.82
C ARG A 3 26.77 -2.66 -14.35
N LEU A 4 25.87 -3.51 -13.88
CA LEU A 4 24.43 -3.39 -14.12
C LEU A 4 24.03 -1.96 -13.73
N LYS A 5 23.79 -1.10 -14.74
CA LYS A 5 23.27 0.26 -14.52
C LYS A 5 21.83 0.14 -14.04
N THR A 6 21.67 0.04 -12.73
CA THR A 6 20.36 -0.04 -12.08
C THR A 6 19.58 1.26 -12.33
N ASN A 7 18.53 1.17 -13.15
CA ASN A 7 17.65 2.31 -13.42
C ASN A 7 16.69 2.52 -12.24
N LYS A 8 17.07 3.43 -11.34
CA LYS A 8 16.31 3.76 -10.12
C LYS A 8 14.83 4.13 -10.40
N ARG A 9 14.54 4.80 -11.52
CA ARG A 9 13.15 5.15 -11.91
C ARG A 9 12.33 3.93 -12.29
N LYS A 10 12.89 3.00 -13.08
CA LYS A 10 12.23 1.74 -13.45
C LYS A 10 11.94 0.87 -12.22
N ILE A 11 12.86 0.81 -11.25
CA ILE A 11 12.66 0.06 -10.01
C ILE A 11 11.58 0.69 -9.14
N HIS A 12 11.68 1.99 -8.88
CA HIS A 12 10.66 2.71 -8.10
C HIS A 12 9.26 2.47 -8.68
N ARG A 13 9.09 2.63 -10.00
CA ARG A 13 7.80 2.40 -10.66
C ARG A 13 7.24 0.99 -10.44
N LYS A 14 8.09 -0.04 -10.51
CA LYS A 14 7.66 -1.43 -10.27
C LYS A 14 7.26 -1.66 -8.81
N ILE A 15 8.10 -1.24 -7.87
CA ILE A 15 7.84 -1.41 -6.43
C ILE A 15 6.57 -0.65 -6.05
N THR A 16 6.45 0.62 -6.44
CA THR A 16 5.29 1.44 -6.11
C THR A 16 4.01 0.90 -6.74
N ALA A 17 4.04 0.40 -7.98
CA ALA A 17 2.86 -0.21 -8.60
C ALA A 17 2.36 -1.45 -7.85
N ILE A 18 3.27 -2.31 -7.39
CA ILE A 18 2.91 -3.51 -6.60
C ILE A 18 2.36 -3.08 -5.23
N SER A 19 3.03 -2.15 -4.56
CA SER A 19 2.60 -1.60 -3.27
C SER A 19 1.26 -0.86 -3.33
N ALA A 20 0.94 -0.26 -4.49
CA ALA A 20 -0.27 0.53 -4.66
C ALA A 20 -1.55 -0.29 -4.53
N ILE A 21 -1.53 -1.57 -4.93
CA ILE A 21 -2.72 -2.43 -4.87
C ILE A 21 -3.25 -2.59 -3.43
N PRO A 22 -2.47 -3.10 -2.47
CA PRO A 22 -2.94 -3.22 -1.09
C PRO A 22 -3.18 -1.85 -0.44
N LEU A 23 -2.42 -0.81 -0.81
CA LEU A 23 -2.68 0.55 -0.33
C LEU A 23 -4.05 1.07 -0.75
N LEU A 24 -4.41 0.91 -2.02
CA LEU A 24 -5.71 1.31 -2.54
C LEU A 24 -6.83 0.54 -1.83
N ILE A 25 -6.69 -0.77 -1.65
CA ILE A 25 -7.66 -1.58 -0.93
C ILE A 25 -7.84 -1.06 0.49
N THR A 26 -6.76 -0.80 1.22
CA THR A 26 -6.80 -0.31 2.61
C THR A 26 -7.42 1.08 2.72
N ILE A 27 -7.06 2.01 1.82
CA ILE A 27 -7.61 3.36 1.81
C ILE A 27 -9.10 3.31 1.51
N VAL A 28 -9.50 2.65 0.42
CA VAL A 28 -10.90 2.57 0.01
C VAL A 28 -11.75 1.90 1.08
N SER A 29 -11.31 0.74 1.60
CA SER A 29 -12.05 0.02 2.63
C SER A 29 -12.17 0.82 3.93
N GLY A 30 -11.09 1.44 4.39
CA GLY A 30 -11.09 2.28 5.59
C GLY A 30 -11.95 3.52 5.45
N THR A 31 -11.83 4.24 4.33
CA THR A 31 -12.63 5.45 4.06
C THR A 31 -14.12 5.13 3.98
N ILE A 32 -14.51 4.09 3.23
CA ILE A 32 -15.92 3.70 3.14
C ILE A 32 -16.43 3.26 4.51
N TYR A 33 -15.66 2.45 5.26
CA TYR A 33 -16.05 2.01 6.59
C TYR A 33 -16.31 3.20 7.54
N SER A 34 -15.41 4.18 7.57
CA SER A 34 -15.56 5.38 8.39
C SER A 34 -16.77 6.25 8.02
N ILE A 35 -17.23 6.22 6.77
CA ILE A 35 -18.44 6.92 6.32
C ILE A 35 -19.71 6.14 6.72
N LEU A 36 -19.68 4.80 6.57
CA LEU A 36 -20.83 3.94 6.83
C LEU A 36 -21.11 3.74 8.32
N GLN A 37 -20.06 3.70 9.15
CA GLN A 37 -20.19 3.41 10.57
C GLN A 37 -21.08 4.44 11.32
N PRO A 38 -20.92 5.77 11.14
CA PRO A 38 -21.81 6.76 11.76
C PRO A 38 -23.27 6.70 11.27
N LEU A 39 -23.52 6.09 10.11
CA LEU A 39 -24.86 5.91 9.54
C LEU A 39 -25.57 4.66 10.08
N GLY A 40 -24.94 3.92 11.01
CA GLY A 40 -25.49 2.68 11.56
C GLY A 40 -25.41 1.48 10.61
N VAL A 41 -24.57 1.56 9.57
CA VAL A 41 -24.38 0.45 8.61
C VAL A 41 -23.24 -0.45 9.07
N ASP A 42 -23.57 -1.69 9.41
CA ASP A 42 -22.60 -2.71 9.84
C ASP A 42 -21.80 -3.29 8.66
N ALA A 43 -20.78 -2.57 8.23
CA ALA A 43 -19.89 -2.98 7.15
C ALA A 43 -18.63 -3.71 7.65
N PHE A 44 -18.79 -4.74 8.50
CA PHE A 44 -17.67 -5.45 9.13
C PHE A 44 -16.71 -6.13 8.13
N TRP A 45 -17.18 -6.43 6.93
CA TRP A 45 -16.34 -6.96 5.85
C TRP A 45 -15.32 -5.93 5.33
N LEU A 46 -15.64 -4.62 5.39
CA LEU A 46 -14.69 -3.57 4.99
C LEU A 46 -13.49 -3.53 5.93
N ILE A 47 -13.72 -3.60 7.25
CA ILE A 47 -12.61 -3.57 8.21
C ILE A 47 -11.77 -4.86 8.17
N LYS A 48 -12.38 -6.00 7.79
CA LYS A 48 -11.64 -7.23 7.48
C LYS A 48 -10.70 -7.03 6.27
N TRP A 49 -11.19 -6.47 5.17
CA TRP A 49 -10.35 -6.18 4.00
C TRP A 49 -9.27 -5.14 4.32
N HIS A 50 -9.61 -4.12 5.10
CA HIS A 50 -8.67 -3.09 5.55
C HIS A 50 -7.46 -3.67 6.28
N THR A 51 -7.69 -4.73 7.07
CA THR A 51 -6.65 -5.42 7.85
C THR A 51 -6.00 -6.59 7.12
N GLY A 52 -6.36 -6.83 5.85
CA GLY A 52 -5.78 -7.90 5.03
C GLY A 52 -6.41 -9.28 5.23
N ASN A 53 -7.58 -9.33 5.85
CA ASN A 53 -8.38 -10.55 5.95
C ASN A 53 -9.39 -10.59 4.80
N PHE A 54 -9.10 -11.40 3.77
CA PHE A 54 -9.91 -11.56 2.57
C PHE A 54 -10.77 -12.83 2.61
N GLY A 55 -11.17 -13.28 3.80
CA GLY A 55 -11.95 -14.50 4.00
C GLY A 55 -11.06 -15.74 3.99
N ILE A 56 -10.93 -16.40 2.83
CA ILE A 56 -10.13 -17.64 2.69
C ILE A 56 -8.64 -17.34 2.86
N ILE A 57 -8.20 -16.16 2.41
CA ILE A 57 -6.82 -15.71 2.49
C ILE A 57 -6.71 -14.71 3.65
N ASN A 58 -5.99 -15.12 4.70
CA ASN A 58 -5.75 -14.27 5.86
C ASN A 58 -4.29 -13.77 5.88
N LEU A 59 -4.08 -12.55 5.38
CA LEU A 59 -2.77 -11.88 5.41
C LEU A 59 -2.58 -11.02 6.66
N GLN A 60 -3.59 -10.93 7.53
CA GLN A 60 -3.66 -10.02 8.68
C GLN A 60 -2.40 -9.99 9.57
N PRO A 61 -1.69 -11.10 9.85
CA PRO A 61 -0.48 -11.07 10.68
C PRO A 61 0.66 -10.21 10.11
N PHE A 62 0.73 -10.08 8.78
CA PHE A 62 1.84 -9.40 8.10
C PHE A 62 1.39 -8.20 7.27
N TYR A 63 0.09 -8.07 7.01
CA TYR A 63 -0.49 -7.09 6.09
C TYR A 63 -0.09 -5.65 6.44
N SER A 64 -0.31 -5.23 7.69
CA SER A 64 0.02 -3.87 8.14
C SER A 64 1.53 -3.59 8.14
N ILE A 65 2.36 -4.59 8.46
CA ILE A 65 3.82 -4.46 8.43
C ILE A 65 4.29 -4.25 6.99
N PHE A 66 3.83 -5.11 6.08
CA PHE A 66 4.12 -4.99 4.65
C PHE A 66 3.67 -3.62 4.12
N LEU A 67 2.45 -3.22 4.44
CA LEU A 67 1.87 -1.95 4.00
C LEU A 67 2.67 -0.74 4.50
N GLY A 68 3.08 -0.75 5.77
CA GLY A 68 3.90 0.30 6.36
C GLY A 68 5.27 0.41 5.68
N ILE A 69 5.99 -0.71 5.55
CA ILE A 69 7.30 -0.74 4.87
C ILE A 69 7.18 -0.28 3.42
N ALA A 70 6.18 -0.78 2.70
CA ALA A 70 5.91 -0.44 1.31
C ALA A 70 5.62 1.06 1.12
N SER A 71 4.85 1.65 2.02
CA SER A 71 4.51 3.08 2.02
C SER A 71 5.73 3.95 2.27
N ILE A 72 6.47 3.67 3.36
CA ILE A 72 7.67 4.43 3.73
C ILE A 72 8.70 4.36 2.60
N THR A 73 8.94 3.16 2.07
CA THR A 73 9.89 2.95 0.97
C THR A 73 9.48 3.73 -0.28
N SER A 74 8.19 3.72 -0.62
CA SER A 74 7.66 4.45 -1.79
C SER A 74 7.80 5.96 -1.63
N ILE A 75 7.49 6.50 -0.43
CA ILE A 75 7.62 7.93 -0.12
C ILE A 75 9.09 8.35 -0.19
N ILE A 76 9.99 7.68 0.53
CA ILE A 76 11.41 8.03 0.57
C ILE A 76 12.02 7.96 -0.83
N SER A 77 11.71 6.91 -1.60
CA SER A 77 12.25 6.76 -2.95
C SER A 77 11.67 7.79 -3.93
N GLY A 78 10.38 8.14 -3.80
CA GLY A 78 9.76 9.21 -4.57
C GLY A 78 10.39 10.57 -4.31
N VAL A 79 10.54 10.96 -3.03
CA VAL A 79 11.19 12.23 -2.64
C VAL A 79 12.62 12.31 -3.17
N LYS A 80 13.41 11.23 -3.05
CA LYS A 80 14.78 11.18 -3.60
C LYS A 80 14.83 11.31 -5.11
N LEU A 81 13.82 10.83 -5.83
CA LEU A 81 13.74 10.99 -7.28
C LEU A 81 13.41 12.44 -7.65
N LEU A 82 12.49 13.09 -6.93
CA LEU A 82 12.16 14.51 -7.13
C LEU A 82 13.37 15.41 -6.89
N GLN A 83 14.09 15.22 -5.79
CA GLN A 83 15.29 15.99 -5.46
C GLN A 83 16.44 15.83 -6.46
N LYS A 84 16.48 14.71 -7.20
CA LYS A 84 17.52 14.46 -8.20
C LYS A 84 17.26 15.18 -9.53
N GLU A 85 16.04 15.65 -9.76
CA GLU A 85 15.66 16.38 -10.98
C GLU A 85 15.70 17.91 -10.80
N SER A 86 15.94 18.40 -9.58
CA SER A 86 16.21 19.80 -9.25
C SER A 86 17.71 20.08 -9.20
#